data_AF-A0A9P6DNV4-F1
#
_entry.id   AF-A0A9P6DNV4-F1
#
_cell.length_a   1.000
_cell.length_b   1.000
_cell.length_c   1.000
_cell.angle_alpha   90.00
_cell.angle_beta   90.00
_cell.angle_gamma   90.00
#
_symmetry.space_group_name_H-M   'P 1'
#
loop_
_entity.id
_entity.type
_entity.pdbx_description
1 polymer ?
#
loop_
_entity_poly.entity_id
_entity_poly.type
_entity_poly.pdbx_seq_one_letter_code
_entity_poly.pdbx_strand_id
1 'polypeptide(L)'
;MPLVCPHHFLSPPTPFPLKASLEQPGSESIEPDARARLLRFTPASFYSMALVVDNSTLAQAALAVHDVLERNSLAHVFLGGFELALLGNTRGTKDIDVEVAKPFIRGFQKVREAFEADEAFLVFNGTTEEGIRAIWGRAVGVDILMRGGGRFPRSTMNLTIGPPLPFGRTQPTLPFLTPTHLLIEKVRCAGERLKVVDVIDILFIYDTLAVRNSRIDLSKVRRRLTEDEIARARSNHPEIGRVLDAIAVA
;
A
#
# COMPACT_ATOMS: atom_id res chain seq x y z
N MET A 1 49.34 -22.43 -10.80
CA MET A 1 48.30 -23.25 -11.47
C MET A 1 46.94 -22.82 -10.93
N PRO A 2 46.04 -22.21 -11.72
CA PRO A 2 44.74 -21.82 -11.23
C PRO A 2 43.73 -22.98 -11.37
N LEU A 3 42.98 -23.22 -10.29
CA LEU A 3 41.86 -24.15 -10.24
C LEU A 3 40.67 -23.56 -11.00
N VAL A 4 40.19 -24.29 -12.00
CA VAL A 4 39.00 -23.99 -12.79
C VAL A 4 37.78 -24.53 -12.06
N CYS A 5 36.82 -23.68 -11.70
CA CYS A 5 35.49 -24.09 -11.25
C CYS A 5 34.60 -24.39 -12.47
N PRO A 6 33.88 -25.53 -12.51
CA PRO A 6 32.94 -25.82 -13.58
C PRO A 6 31.60 -25.10 -13.37
N HIS A 7 31.18 -24.34 -14.37
CA HIS A 7 29.81 -23.82 -14.50
C HIS A 7 28.85 -24.95 -14.85
N HIS A 8 27.92 -25.28 -13.95
CA HIS A 8 26.72 -26.03 -14.31
C HIS A 8 25.68 -25.07 -14.89
N PHE A 9 25.48 -25.16 -16.20
CA PHE A 9 24.30 -24.61 -16.88
C PHE A 9 23.07 -25.47 -16.52
N LEU A 10 22.09 -24.87 -15.86
CA LEU A 10 20.75 -25.43 -15.74
C LEU A 10 19.93 -25.01 -16.96
N SER A 11 19.42 -25.99 -17.70
CA SER A 11 18.50 -25.80 -18.82
C SER A 11 17.18 -25.14 -18.37
N PRO A 12 16.53 -24.32 -19.23
CA PRO A 12 15.23 -23.75 -18.92
C PRO A 12 14.14 -24.85 -18.84
N PRO A 13 13.13 -24.69 -17.97
CA PRO A 13 12.01 -25.62 -17.91
C PRO A 13 11.14 -25.53 -19.17
N THR A 14 10.74 -26.70 -19.66
CA THR A 14 9.76 -26.91 -20.72
C THR A 14 8.36 -26.45 -20.29
N PRO A 15 7.53 -25.90 -21.20
CA PRO A 15 6.16 -25.50 -20.88
C PRO A 15 5.24 -26.72 -20.74
N PHE A 16 4.52 -26.79 -19.63
CA PHE A 16 3.43 -27.75 -19.40
C PHE A 16 2.21 -27.43 -20.27
N PRO A 17 1.51 -28.44 -20.82
CA PRO A 17 0.28 -28.21 -21.57
C PRO A 17 -0.91 -27.96 -20.63
N LEU A 18 -1.60 -26.84 -20.85
CA LEU A 18 -2.91 -26.54 -20.27
C LEU A 18 -3.99 -27.43 -20.92
N LYS A 19 -4.50 -28.39 -20.15
CA LYS A 19 -5.87 -28.90 -20.28
C LYS A 19 -6.51 -28.87 -18.90
N ALA A 20 -7.26 -27.81 -18.63
CA ALA A 20 -8.17 -27.73 -17.49
C ALA A 20 -9.58 -28.03 -17.98
N SER A 21 -10.13 -29.17 -17.55
CA SER A 21 -11.57 -29.44 -17.57
C SER A 21 -12.26 -28.50 -16.60
N LEU A 22 -13.35 -27.85 -17.04
CA LEU A 22 -14.28 -27.15 -16.15
C LEU A 22 -15.03 -28.20 -15.31
N GLU A 23 -14.63 -28.36 -14.05
CA GLU A 23 -15.51 -28.89 -13.01
C GLU A 23 -16.12 -27.72 -12.25
N GLN A 24 -17.46 -27.68 -12.18
CA GLN A 24 -18.21 -26.67 -11.44
C GLN A 24 -18.07 -26.94 -9.93
N PRO A 25 -17.62 -25.97 -9.11
CA PRO A 25 -17.64 -26.14 -7.67
C PRO A 25 -19.08 -26.11 -7.14
N GLY A 26 -19.35 -27.02 -6.20
CA GLY A 26 -20.64 -27.24 -5.57
C GLY A 26 -21.21 -26.01 -4.88
N SER A 27 -22.54 -25.93 -4.91
CA SER A 27 -23.35 -24.89 -4.28
C SER A 27 -23.28 -24.98 -2.75
N GLU A 28 -22.33 -24.30 -2.12
CA GLU A 28 -22.45 -23.95 -0.71
C GLU A 28 -23.50 -22.84 -0.56
N SER A 29 -24.48 -23.09 0.32
CA SER A 29 -25.58 -22.18 0.61
C SER A 29 -25.05 -20.93 1.29
N ILE A 30 -24.94 -19.83 0.54
CA ILE A 30 -24.70 -18.50 1.10
C ILE A 30 -25.88 -18.12 2.00
N GLU A 31 -25.59 -17.75 3.25
CA GLU A 31 -26.62 -17.31 4.20
C GLU A 31 -27.51 -16.21 3.61
N PRO A 32 -28.84 -16.24 3.86
CA PRO A 32 -29.79 -15.27 3.30
C PRO A 32 -29.43 -13.81 3.59
N ASP A 33 -28.77 -13.54 4.73
CA ASP A 33 -28.44 -12.19 5.18
C ASP A 33 -27.27 -11.56 4.39
N ALA A 34 -26.26 -12.35 4.02
CA ALA A 34 -25.18 -11.92 3.14
C ALA A 34 -25.69 -11.61 1.72
N ARG A 35 -26.67 -12.39 1.24
CA ARG A 35 -27.28 -12.21 -0.08
C ARG A 35 -28.14 -10.94 -0.16
N ALA A 36 -28.85 -10.58 0.91
CA ALA A 36 -29.60 -9.33 1.00
C ALA A 36 -28.70 -8.09 1.02
N ARG A 37 -27.51 -8.18 1.63
CA ARG A 37 -26.48 -7.12 1.56
C ARG A 37 -25.93 -6.97 0.14
N LEU A 38 -25.58 -8.09 -0.52
CA LEU A 38 -25.05 -8.12 -1.89
C LEU A 38 -26.02 -7.57 -2.95
N LEU A 39 -27.33 -7.78 -2.80
CA LEU A 39 -28.34 -7.29 -3.76
C LEU A 39 -28.55 -5.77 -3.74
N ARG A 40 -27.97 -5.04 -2.77
CA ARG A 40 -27.89 -3.57 -2.77
C ARG A 40 -26.67 -3.01 -3.52
N PHE A 41 -25.85 -3.89 -4.10
CA PHE A 41 -24.63 -3.55 -4.85
C PHE A 41 -24.73 -4.14 -6.25
N THR A 42 -25.26 -3.39 -7.21
CA THR A 42 -25.30 -3.82 -8.61
C THR A 42 -23.90 -3.68 -9.24
N PRO A 43 -23.39 -4.72 -9.95
CA PRO A 43 -22.06 -4.68 -10.58
C PRO A 43 -21.92 -3.64 -11.70
N ALA A 44 -23.03 -3.11 -12.22
CA ALA A 44 -23.06 -2.19 -13.36
C ALA A 44 -22.53 -0.78 -13.05
N SER A 45 -22.22 -0.46 -11.78
CA SER A 45 -21.61 0.82 -11.39
C SER A 45 -20.06 0.81 -11.36
N PHE A 46 -19.41 -0.33 -11.63
CA PHE A 46 -17.97 -0.50 -11.41
C PHE A 46 -17.06 -0.11 -12.59
N TYR A 47 -17.62 0.26 -13.74
CA TYR A 47 -16.87 0.72 -14.91
C TYR A 47 -17.21 2.18 -15.22
N SER A 48 -16.64 3.10 -14.44
CA SER A 48 -16.57 4.52 -14.78
C SER A 48 -15.14 4.99 -14.57
N MET A 49 -14.68 5.89 -15.44
CA MET A 49 -13.36 6.51 -15.41
C MET A 49 -12.93 6.77 -13.97
N ALA A 50 -11.74 6.31 -13.58
CA ALA A 50 -11.22 6.40 -12.21
C ALA A 50 -11.20 7.85 -11.74
N LEU A 51 -12.31 8.29 -11.14
CA LEU A 51 -12.47 9.61 -10.59
C LEU A 51 -11.47 9.73 -9.45
N VAL A 52 -10.57 10.69 -9.58
CA VAL A 52 -9.77 11.16 -8.45
C VAL A 52 -10.77 11.54 -7.36
N VAL A 53 -10.65 10.89 -6.20
CA VAL A 53 -11.49 11.20 -5.05
C VAL A 53 -10.97 12.49 -4.44
N ASP A 54 -11.87 13.40 -4.07
CA ASP A 54 -11.46 14.63 -3.43
C ASP A 54 -10.79 14.35 -2.06
N ASN A 55 -9.86 15.22 -1.66
CA ASN A 55 -9.09 15.04 -0.44
C ASN A 55 -9.96 15.03 0.84
N SER A 56 -11.15 15.66 0.82
CA SER A 56 -12.04 15.64 1.98
C SER A 56 -12.67 14.26 2.15
N THR A 57 -13.11 13.64 1.06
CA THR A 57 -13.64 12.27 1.07
C THR A 57 -12.57 11.25 1.45
N LEU A 58 -11.34 11.38 0.93
CA LEU A 58 -10.20 10.55 1.35
C LEU A 58 -9.86 10.74 2.84
N ALA A 59 -9.88 11.97 3.34
CA ALA A 59 -9.67 12.28 4.75
C ALA A 59 -10.70 11.61 5.66
N GLN A 60 -11.99 11.64 5.29
CA GLN A 60 -13.05 10.96 6.05
C GLN A 60 -12.88 9.44 6.03
N ALA A 61 -12.53 8.86 4.88
CA ALA A 61 -12.22 7.43 4.78
C ALA A 61 -11.03 7.04 5.67
N ALA A 62 -9.95 7.82 5.66
CA ALA A 62 -8.78 7.58 6.50
C ALA A 62 -9.11 7.66 8.01
N LEU A 63 -9.95 8.63 8.42
CA LEU A 63 -10.43 8.74 9.80
C LEU A 63 -11.29 7.53 10.21
N ALA A 64 -12.16 7.04 9.32
CA ALA A 64 -12.96 5.85 9.59
C ALA A 64 -12.08 4.60 9.73
N VAL A 65 -11.08 4.44 8.85
CA VAL A 65 -10.10 3.35 8.94
C VAL A 65 -9.34 3.41 10.26
N HIS A 66 -8.87 4.60 10.64
CA HIS A 66 -8.17 4.83 11.90
C HIS A 66 -9.03 4.44 13.10
N ASP A 67 -10.29 4.87 13.12
CA ASP A 67 -11.23 4.57 14.21
C ASP A 67 -11.48 3.06 14.38
N VAL A 68 -11.69 2.32 13.29
CA VAL A 68 -11.82 0.85 13.33
C VAL A 68 -10.56 0.21 13.92
N LEU A 69 -9.38 0.64 13.48
CA LEU A 69 -8.11 0.07 13.91
C LEU A 69 -7.79 0.40 15.38
N GLU A 70 -8.03 1.64 15.83
CA GLU A 70 -7.84 2.07 17.22
C GLU A 70 -8.79 1.34 18.17
N ARG A 71 -10.10 1.27 17.85
CA ARG A 71 -11.09 0.55 18.67
C ARG A 71 -10.73 -0.93 18.88
N ASN A 72 -10.01 -1.52 17.93
CA ASN A 72 -9.57 -2.92 17.98
C ASN A 72 -8.11 -3.10 18.46
N SER A 73 -7.46 -2.01 18.88
CA SER A 73 -6.06 -1.96 19.32
C SER A 73 -5.10 -2.55 18.28
N LEU A 74 -5.27 -2.15 17.02
CA LEU A 74 -4.47 -2.58 15.89
C LEU A 74 -3.51 -1.46 15.51
N ALA A 75 -2.23 -1.63 15.84
CA ALA A 75 -1.20 -0.67 15.48
C ALA A 75 -1.08 -0.57 13.95
N HIS A 76 -1.11 0.66 13.44
CA HIS A 76 -1.19 0.91 12.01
C HIS A 76 -0.46 2.18 11.60
N VAL A 77 -0.20 2.28 10.29
CA VAL A 77 0.43 3.44 9.66
C VAL A 77 -0.10 3.59 8.25
N PHE A 78 -0.57 4.78 7.92
CA PHE A 78 -1.03 5.13 6.59
C PHE A 78 0.15 5.40 5.66
N LEU A 79 -0.05 5.16 4.37
CA LEU A 79 0.97 5.37 3.36
C LEU A 79 0.38 5.69 1.99
N GLY A 80 1.24 5.76 0.97
CA GLY A 80 0.81 5.69 -0.42
C GLY A 80 0.39 7.04 -1.00
N GLY A 81 -0.61 7.01 -1.88
CA GLY A 81 -1.02 8.19 -2.65
C GLY A 81 -1.59 9.31 -1.79
N PHE A 82 -2.36 8.94 -0.76
CA PHE A 82 -2.98 9.92 0.14
C PHE A 82 -1.94 10.65 0.99
N GLU A 83 -0.94 9.93 1.51
CA GLU A 83 0.21 10.52 2.21
C GLU A 83 0.94 11.55 1.33
N LEU A 84 1.21 11.19 0.07
CA LEU A 84 1.87 12.07 -0.88
C LEU A 84 1.04 13.32 -1.18
N ALA A 85 -0.28 13.20 -1.27
CA ALA A 85 -1.17 14.33 -1.45
C ALA A 85 -1.09 15.31 -0.26
N LEU A 86 -1.07 14.80 0.97
CA LEU A 86 -0.89 15.61 2.18
C LEU A 86 0.49 16.28 2.24
N LEU A 87 1.50 15.66 1.63
CA LEU A 87 2.86 16.21 1.51
C LEU A 87 3.02 17.21 0.35
N GLY A 88 1.97 17.44 -0.44
CA GLY A 88 1.93 18.45 -1.51
C GLY A 88 2.07 17.91 -2.94
N ASN A 89 1.99 16.58 -3.14
CA ASN A 89 1.93 16.01 -4.48
C ASN A 89 0.52 16.19 -5.08
N THR A 90 0.41 16.55 -6.36
CA THR A 90 -0.86 16.90 -7.01
C THR A 90 -1.44 15.78 -7.88
N ARG A 91 -0.83 14.59 -7.96
CA ARG A 91 -1.27 13.53 -8.88
C ARG A 91 -2.65 12.91 -8.59
N GLY A 92 -3.23 13.19 -7.43
CA GLY A 92 -4.47 12.56 -6.96
C GLY A 92 -4.30 11.08 -6.57
N THR A 93 -5.24 10.59 -5.77
CA THR A 93 -5.37 9.17 -5.44
C THR A 93 -6.84 8.78 -5.32
N LYS A 94 -7.14 7.49 -5.32
CA LYS A 94 -8.52 6.96 -5.28
C LYS A 94 -8.78 6.08 -4.04
N ASP A 95 -7.73 5.81 -3.30
CA ASP A 95 -7.66 4.79 -2.28
C ASP A 95 -6.87 5.27 -1.07
N ILE A 96 -7.15 4.61 0.05
CA ILE A 96 -6.40 4.71 1.30
C ILE A 96 -5.59 3.44 1.46
N ASP A 97 -4.27 3.58 1.46
CA ASP A 97 -3.34 2.51 1.83
C ASP A 97 -3.04 2.60 3.33
N VAL A 98 -3.15 1.49 4.03
CA VAL A 98 -2.77 1.37 5.45
C VAL A 98 -2.01 0.08 5.69
N GLU A 99 -0.92 0.16 6.44
CA GLU A 99 -0.23 -1.01 6.97
C GLU A 99 -0.65 -1.26 8.40
N VAL A 100 -0.94 -2.52 8.72
CA VAL A 100 -1.31 -2.98 10.05
C VAL A 100 -0.26 -3.97 10.55
N ALA A 101 0.21 -3.77 11.78
CA ALA A 101 1.11 -4.70 12.43
C ALA A 101 0.37 -6.02 12.66
N LYS A 102 0.80 -7.12 12.03
CA LYS A 102 0.13 -8.42 12.09
C LYS A 102 0.13 -8.94 13.54
N PRO A 103 -1.04 -9.09 14.19
CA PRO A 103 -1.10 -9.71 15.52
C PRO A 103 -0.54 -11.14 15.50
N PHE A 104 0.10 -11.55 16.60
CA PHE A 104 0.77 -12.86 16.69
C PHE A 104 -0.18 -14.04 16.52
N ILE A 105 -1.42 -13.91 17.00
CA ILE A 105 -2.44 -14.96 16.97
C ILE A 105 -3.58 -14.51 16.06
N ARG A 106 -3.87 -15.28 15.01
CA ARG A 106 -4.99 -15.06 14.07
C ARG A 106 -5.06 -13.62 13.53
N GLY A 107 -3.91 -13.00 13.31
CA GLY A 107 -3.83 -11.58 13.00
C GLY A 107 -4.68 -11.15 11.81
N PHE A 108 -4.63 -11.90 10.71
CA PHE A 108 -5.42 -11.59 9.51
C PHE A 108 -6.92 -11.63 9.79
N GLN A 109 -7.39 -12.70 10.42
CA GLN A 109 -8.79 -12.88 10.77
C GLN A 109 -9.28 -11.77 11.70
N LYS A 110 -8.49 -11.38 12.71
CA LYS A 110 -8.84 -10.29 13.63
C LYS A 110 -9.04 -8.95 12.90
N VAL A 111 -8.13 -8.60 11.98
CA VAL A 111 -8.27 -7.35 11.21
C VAL A 111 -9.50 -7.45 10.30
N ARG A 112 -9.72 -8.59 9.66
CA ARG A 112 -10.89 -8.79 8.78
C ARG A 112 -12.21 -8.64 9.53
N GLU A 113 -12.35 -9.32 10.67
CA GLU A 113 -13.54 -9.25 11.52
C GLU A 113 -13.81 -7.82 12.01
N ALA A 114 -12.76 -7.05 12.33
CA ALA A 114 -12.90 -5.66 12.74
C ALA A 114 -13.54 -4.78 11.64
N PHE A 115 -13.15 -4.97 10.38
CA PHE A 115 -13.75 -4.24 9.26
C PHE A 115 -15.10 -4.81 8.82
N GLU A 116 -15.32 -6.14 8.90
CA GLU A 116 -16.61 -6.76 8.59
C GLU A 116 -17.71 -6.37 9.60
N ALA A 117 -17.32 -6.08 10.84
CA ALA A 117 -18.23 -5.64 11.91
C ALA A 117 -18.65 -4.16 11.76
N ASP A 118 -17.95 -3.36 10.95
CA ASP A 118 -18.26 -1.95 10.76
C ASP A 118 -19.06 -1.73 9.45
N GLU A 119 -20.31 -1.30 9.59
CA GLU A 119 -21.26 -1.16 8.47
C GLU A 119 -20.82 -0.12 7.42
N ALA A 120 -19.85 0.76 7.74
CA ALA A 120 -19.32 1.73 6.79
C ALA A 120 -18.41 1.08 5.73
N PHE A 121 -17.95 -0.15 5.96
CA PHE A 121 -17.02 -0.87 5.10
C PHE A 121 -17.67 -2.07 4.41
N LEU A 122 -17.43 -2.18 3.11
CA LEU A 122 -17.68 -3.41 2.35
C LEU A 122 -16.35 -4.15 2.16
N VAL A 123 -16.17 -5.26 2.87
CA VAL A 123 -14.93 -6.06 2.81
C VAL A 123 -15.02 -7.10 1.70
N PHE A 124 -13.93 -7.27 0.94
CA PHE A 124 -13.81 -8.25 -0.13
C PHE A 124 -12.86 -9.38 0.28
N ASN A 125 -13.21 -10.61 -0.08
CA ASN A 125 -12.32 -11.74 0.07
C ASN A 125 -11.15 -11.60 -0.90
N GLY A 126 -9.96 -11.30 -0.36
CA GLY A 126 -8.71 -11.41 -1.10
C GLY A 126 -8.36 -12.88 -1.35
N THR A 127 -7.60 -13.14 -2.41
CA THR A 127 -7.05 -14.48 -2.70
C THR A 127 -5.80 -14.78 -1.87
N THR A 128 -5.23 -13.81 -1.16
CA THR A 128 -4.00 -13.94 -0.36
C THR A 128 -4.19 -13.37 1.04
N GLU A 129 -3.54 -13.98 2.04
CA GLU A 129 -3.53 -13.50 3.44
C GLU A 129 -2.62 -12.27 3.67
N GLU A 130 -2.16 -11.63 2.60
CA GLU A 130 -1.19 -10.54 2.67
C GLU A 130 -1.87 -9.16 2.79
N GLY A 131 -3.15 -9.07 2.42
CA GLY A 131 -3.93 -7.85 2.60
C GLY A 131 -5.43 -8.07 2.52
N ILE A 132 -6.16 -7.10 3.08
CA ILE A 132 -7.61 -7.02 3.06
C ILE A 132 -7.97 -5.84 2.17
N ARG A 133 -8.92 -6.04 1.25
CA ARG A 133 -9.49 -4.96 0.46
C ARG A 133 -10.87 -4.62 0.98
N ALA A 134 -11.14 -3.34 1.14
CA ALA A 134 -12.45 -2.85 1.50
C ALA A 134 -12.83 -1.64 0.65
N ILE A 135 -14.11 -1.27 0.66
CA ILE A 135 -14.60 0.00 0.15
C ILE A 135 -15.30 0.73 1.29
N TRP A 136 -14.90 1.98 1.54
CA TRP A 136 -15.56 2.88 2.48
C TRP A 136 -16.60 3.75 1.77
N GLY A 137 -17.81 3.84 2.32
CA GLY A 137 -18.84 4.77 1.85
C GLY A 137 -19.24 4.57 0.38
N ARG A 138 -18.97 3.39 -0.20
CA ARG A 138 -19.17 3.05 -1.63
C ARG A 138 -18.33 3.87 -2.62
N ALA A 139 -17.36 4.66 -2.14
CA ALA A 139 -16.64 5.62 -2.97
C ALA A 139 -15.12 5.41 -2.93
N VAL A 140 -14.56 5.02 -1.78
CA VAL A 140 -13.12 4.99 -1.55
C VAL A 140 -12.62 3.58 -1.40
N GLY A 141 -11.65 3.18 -2.23
CA GLY A 141 -10.94 1.91 -2.04
C GLY A 141 -10.05 1.98 -0.80
N VAL A 142 -9.97 0.88 -0.05
CA VAL A 142 -9.13 0.77 1.13
C VAL A 142 -8.30 -0.49 1.01
N ASP A 143 -6.99 -0.32 0.92
CA ASP A 143 -6.01 -1.41 0.87
C ASP A 143 -5.31 -1.53 2.23
N ILE A 144 -5.61 -2.62 2.93
CA ILE A 144 -5.10 -2.90 4.29
C ILE A 144 -4.04 -3.99 4.20
N LEU A 145 -2.77 -3.60 4.34
CA LEU A 145 -1.62 -4.47 4.20
C LEU A 145 -1.16 -5.00 5.55
N MET A 146 -0.91 -6.30 5.65
CA MET A 146 -0.53 -6.94 6.91
C MET A 146 0.98 -7.15 6.99
N ARG A 147 1.68 -6.48 7.92
CA ARG A 147 3.13 -6.65 8.08
C ARG A 147 3.50 -7.43 9.34
N GLY A 148 4.14 -8.59 9.15
CA GLY A 148 4.71 -9.41 10.22
C GLY A 148 6.23 -9.26 10.40
N GLY A 149 6.78 -9.97 11.38
CA GLY A 149 8.21 -10.28 11.43
C GLY A 149 9.16 -9.08 11.62
N GLY A 150 8.75 -8.05 12.36
CA GLY A 150 9.58 -6.87 12.64
C GLY A 150 9.78 -5.93 11.45
N ARG A 151 9.09 -6.16 10.33
CA ARG A 151 9.08 -5.28 9.15
C ARG A 151 8.11 -4.09 9.29
N PHE A 152 7.26 -4.09 10.31
CA PHE A 152 6.37 -2.97 10.60
C PHE A 152 7.18 -1.70 10.94
N PRO A 153 6.84 -0.54 10.36
CA PRO A 153 7.55 0.71 10.61
C PRO A 153 7.60 1.08 12.10
N ARG A 154 8.80 1.27 12.64
CA ARG A 154 9.00 1.69 14.05
C ARG A 154 9.00 3.20 14.23
N SER A 155 9.03 3.95 13.14
CA SER A 155 9.10 5.40 13.15
C SER A 155 8.10 5.92 12.13
N THR A 156 7.13 6.64 12.65
CA THR A 156 6.05 7.29 11.93
C THR A 156 6.16 8.79 12.12
N MET A 157 5.42 9.54 11.32
CA MET A 157 5.13 10.95 11.56
C MET A 157 3.61 11.12 11.67
N ASN A 158 3.16 12.14 12.40
CA ASN A 158 1.74 12.46 12.44
C ASN A 158 1.47 13.60 11.47
N LEU A 159 0.57 13.37 10.50
CA LEU A 159 0.10 14.42 9.61
C LEU A 159 -1.30 14.84 10.02
N THR A 160 -1.57 16.14 9.93
CA THR A 160 -2.89 16.71 10.18
C THR A 160 -3.82 16.46 9.01
N ILE A 161 -5.05 16.06 9.30
CA ILE A 161 -6.06 15.68 8.29
C ILE A 161 -7.24 16.64 8.34
N GLY A 162 -7.72 17.02 7.15
CA GLY A 162 -8.90 17.87 6.97
C GLY A 162 -8.60 19.38 6.96
N PRO A 163 -9.64 20.21 6.74
CA PRO A 163 -9.48 21.66 6.68
C PRO A 163 -9.19 22.25 8.07
N PRO A 164 -8.48 23.40 8.15
CA PRO A 164 -8.27 24.13 9.40
C PRO A 164 -9.59 24.35 10.15
N LEU A 165 -9.61 24.01 11.43
CA LEU A 165 -10.78 24.21 12.28
C LEU A 165 -10.76 25.61 12.92
N PRO A 166 -11.93 26.16 13.30
CA PRO A 166 -12.01 27.41 14.07
C PRO A 166 -11.21 27.34 15.37
N PHE A 167 -10.78 28.50 15.87
CA PHE A 167 -9.94 28.65 17.06
C PHE A 167 -10.39 27.77 18.24
N GLY A 168 -9.45 26.99 18.78
CA GLY A 168 -9.65 26.14 19.97
C GLY A 168 -9.95 24.67 19.68
N ARG A 169 -10.12 24.25 18.43
CA ARG A 169 -10.28 22.82 18.07
C ARG A 169 -8.99 22.25 17.49
N THR A 170 -8.54 21.12 18.03
CA THR A 170 -7.43 20.35 17.47
C THR A 170 -7.91 19.57 16.27
N GLN A 171 -7.25 19.74 15.12
CA GLN A 171 -7.48 18.90 13.97
C GLN A 171 -7.00 17.46 14.25
N PRO A 172 -7.68 16.45 13.69
CA PRO A 172 -7.23 15.07 13.85
C PRO A 172 -5.88 14.89 13.15
N THR A 173 -5.04 14.05 13.76
CA THR A 173 -3.75 13.65 13.18
C THR A 173 -3.70 12.14 13.03
N LEU A 174 -3.18 11.66 11.90
CA LEU A 174 -3.03 10.22 11.64
C LEU A 174 -1.56 9.85 11.50
N PRO A 175 -1.17 8.59 11.86
CA PRO A 175 0.19 8.11 11.72
C PRO A 175 0.49 7.76 10.27
N PHE A 176 1.54 8.35 9.70
CA PHE A 176 2.06 8.07 8.35
C PHE A 176 3.51 7.61 8.39
N LEU A 177 3.99 7.04 7.29
CA LEU A 177 5.42 6.81 7.12
C LEU A 177 6.18 8.13 7.19
N THR A 178 7.42 8.10 7.67
CA THR A 178 8.31 9.25 7.46
C THR A 178 8.71 9.32 5.97
N PRO A 179 9.06 10.48 5.41
CA PRO A 179 9.52 10.59 4.02
C PRO A 179 10.68 9.65 3.67
N THR A 180 11.55 9.36 4.63
CA THR A 180 12.65 8.38 4.47
C THR A 180 12.13 6.96 4.22
N HIS A 181 11.18 6.48 5.03
CA HIS A 181 10.58 5.15 4.84
C HIS A 181 9.69 5.09 3.62
N LEU A 182 8.96 6.17 3.31
CA LEU A 182 8.16 6.26 2.10
C LEU A 182 9.03 6.12 0.84
N LEU A 183 10.21 6.77 0.79
CA LEU A 183 11.16 6.61 -0.32
C LEU A 183 11.65 5.17 -0.46
N ILE A 184 12.00 4.51 0.64
CA ILE A 184 12.43 3.10 0.65
C ILE A 184 11.34 2.21 0.02
N GLU A 185 10.09 2.34 0.49
CA GLU A 185 8.99 1.53 -0.02
C GLU A 185 8.69 1.83 -1.50
N LYS A 186 8.77 3.10 -1.93
CA LYS A 186 8.55 3.46 -3.34
C LYS A 186 9.62 2.89 -4.26
N VAL A 187 10.89 2.87 -3.86
CA VAL A 187 11.96 2.23 -4.65
C VAL A 187 11.74 0.72 -4.76
N ARG A 188 11.35 0.04 -3.67
CA ARG A 188 10.98 -1.38 -3.72
C ARG A 188 9.83 -1.64 -4.69
N CYS A 189 8.77 -0.85 -4.58
CA CYS A 189 7.60 -0.94 -5.45
C CYS A 189 7.98 -0.76 -6.92
N ALA A 190 8.85 0.20 -7.24
CA ALA A 190 9.36 0.43 -8.59
C ALA A 190 10.17 -0.78 -9.11
N GLY A 191 10.88 -1.49 -8.24
CA GLY A 191 11.57 -2.74 -8.59
C GLY A 191 10.64 -3.93 -8.86
N GLU A 192 9.40 -3.89 -8.38
CA GLU A 192 8.41 -4.96 -8.53
C GLU A 192 7.35 -4.67 -9.60
N ARG A 193 7.16 -3.40 -9.96
CA ARG A 193 6.05 -2.95 -10.81
C ARG A 193 6.53 -2.02 -11.91
N LEU A 194 5.87 -2.08 -13.07
CA LEU A 194 6.12 -1.18 -14.22
C LEU A 194 5.07 -0.06 -14.29
N LYS A 195 4.80 0.64 -13.17
CA LYS A 195 3.82 1.73 -13.15
C LYS A 195 4.52 3.09 -13.16
N VAL A 196 4.16 3.95 -14.11
CA VAL A 196 4.68 5.33 -14.23
C VAL A 196 4.45 6.17 -12.97
N VAL A 197 3.38 5.89 -12.20
CA VAL A 197 3.11 6.60 -10.95
C VAL A 197 4.21 6.39 -9.90
N ASP A 198 4.92 5.26 -9.94
CA ASP A 198 6.04 5.00 -9.01
C ASP A 198 7.23 5.93 -9.32
N VAL A 199 7.49 6.23 -10.61
CA VAL A 199 8.48 7.24 -11.05
C VAL A 199 8.12 8.63 -10.53
N ILE A 200 6.88 9.07 -10.76
CA ILE A 200 6.39 10.39 -10.33
C ILE A 200 6.55 10.55 -8.81
N ASP A 201 6.17 9.52 -8.06
CA ASP A 201 6.26 9.53 -6.59
C ASP A 201 7.71 9.62 -6.11
N ILE A 202 8.62 8.81 -6.67
CA ILE A 202 10.04 8.79 -6.28
C ILE A 202 10.69 10.15 -6.57
N LEU A 203 10.45 10.72 -7.75
CA LEU A 203 10.99 12.03 -8.12
C LEU A 203 10.45 13.13 -7.21
N PHE A 204 9.14 13.14 -6.93
CA PHE A 204 8.55 14.10 -5.99
C PHE A 204 9.19 14.00 -4.60
N ILE A 205 9.28 12.79 -4.05
CA ILE A 205 9.85 12.56 -2.72
C ILE A 205 11.31 13.04 -2.67
N TYR A 206 12.12 12.66 -3.67
CA TYR A 206 13.52 13.04 -3.69
C TYR A 206 13.73 14.56 -3.89
N ASP A 207 13.15 15.15 -4.94
CA ASP A 207 13.39 16.55 -5.27
C ASP A 207 12.77 17.51 -4.25
N THR A 208 11.59 17.18 -3.75
CA THR A 208 10.85 18.07 -2.85
C THR A 208 11.21 17.83 -1.40
N LEU A 209 11.28 16.56 -0.97
CA LEU A 209 11.43 16.25 0.45
C LEU A 209 12.89 16.03 0.85
N ALA A 210 13.72 15.43 -0.02
CA ALA A 210 15.16 15.28 0.26
C ALA A 210 15.93 16.57 0.01
N VAL A 211 15.88 17.08 -1.23
CA VAL A 211 16.75 18.18 -1.66
C VAL A 211 16.31 19.52 -1.07
N ARG A 212 15.02 19.86 -1.16
CA ARG A 212 14.54 21.18 -0.72
C ARG A 212 14.29 21.29 0.77
N ASN A 213 13.82 20.21 1.40
CA ASN A 213 13.34 20.26 2.79
C ASN A 213 14.22 19.47 3.78
N SER A 214 15.26 18.76 3.30
CA SER A 214 16.15 17.92 4.13
C SER A 214 15.42 16.96 5.08
N ARG A 215 14.25 16.44 4.67
CA ARG A 215 13.40 15.54 5.46
C ARG A 215 13.74 14.06 5.27
N ILE A 216 14.76 13.74 4.47
CA ILE A 216 15.15 12.38 4.12
C ILE A 216 16.57 12.07 4.58
N ASP A 217 16.72 11.00 5.36
CA ASP A 217 18.01 10.43 5.71
C ASP A 217 18.44 9.41 4.64
N LEU A 218 19.20 9.88 3.64
CA LEU A 218 19.69 9.03 2.55
C LEU A 218 20.64 7.92 3.04
N SER A 219 21.35 8.13 4.15
CA SER A 219 22.21 7.08 4.73
C SER A 219 21.36 5.91 5.23
N LYS A 220 20.21 6.21 5.83
CA LYS A 220 19.24 5.18 6.23
C LYS A 220 18.58 4.50 5.03
N VAL A 221 18.24 5.23 3.98
CA VAL A 221 17.72 4.65 2.72
C VAL A 221 18.71 3.62 2.18
N ARG A 222 19.97 4.01 2.04
CA ARG A 222 21.05 3.13 1.57
C ARG A 222 21.20 1.85 2.40
N ARG A 223 21.22 1.96 3.73
CA ARG A 223 21.33 0.77 4.61
C ARG A 223 20.12 -0.17 4.53
N ARG A 224 18.99 0.29 4.00
CA ARG A 224 17.72 -0.45 3.99
C ARG A 224 17.38 -1.04 2.64
N LEU A 225 17.95 -0.52 1.55
CA LEU A 225 17.78 -1.06 0.20
C LEU A 225 18.96 -1.94 -0.17
N THR A 226 18.69 -3.10 -0.76
CA THR A 226 19.75 -3.97 -1.31
C THR A 226 20.16 -3.51 -2.71
N GLU A 227 21.36 -3.91 -3.14
CA GLU A 227 21.83 -3.66 -4.51
C GLU A 227 20.85 -4.23 -5.55
N ASP A 228 20.32 -5.44 -5.30
CA ASP A 228 19.33 -6.07 -6.16
C ASP A 228 18.01 -5.28 -6.25
N GLU A 229 17.53 -4.72 -5.13
CA GLU A 229 16.32 -3.87 -5.12
C GLU A 229 16.55 -2.61 -5.96
N ILE A 230 17.71 -1.97 -5.83
CA ILE A 230 18.10 -0.79 -6.61
C ILE A 230 18.25 -1.15 -8.09
N ALA A 231 18.89 -2.26 -8.40
CA ALA A 231 19.11 -2.73 -9.77
C ALA A 231 17.78 -3.04 -10.48
N ARG A 232 16.84 -3.72 -9.80
CA ARG A 232 15.49 -3.97 -10.33
C ARG A 232 14.74 -2.67 -10.58
N ALA A 233 14.76 -1.73 -9.62
CA ALA A 233 14.11 -0.43 -9.79
C ALA A 233 14.67 0.33 -10.99
N ARG A 234 16.00 0.31 -11.18
CA ARG A 234 16.68 0.94 -12.33
C ARG A 234 16.32 0.29 -13.65
N SER A 235 16.27 -1.05 -13.69
CA SER A 235 15.92 -1.78 -14.91
C SER A 235 14.48 -1.50 -15.34
N ASN A 236 13.57 -1.39 -14.37
CA ASN A 236 12.16 -1.13 -14.63
C ASN A 236 11.88 0.34 -14.97
N HIS A 237 12.64 1.27 -14.37
CA HIS A 237 12.42 2.72 -14.46
C HIS A 237 13.75 3.46 -14.60
N PRO A 238 14.36 3.53 -15.79
CA PRO A 238 15.61 4.25 -15.99
C PRO A 238 15.53 5.76 -15.66
N GLU A 239 14.33 6.35 -15.69
CA GLU A 239 14.07 7.77 -15.45
C GLU A 239 14.42 8.22 -14.03
N ILE A 240 14.37 7.31 -13.05
CA ILE A 240 14.76 7.58 -11.66
C ILE A 240 16.25 7.34 -11.40
N GLY A 241 17.05 7.08 -12.44
CA GLY A 241 18.47 6.72 -12.34
C GLY A 241 19.28 7.65 -11.44
N ARG A 242 19.12 8.97 -11.58
CA ARG A 242 19.82 9.96 -10.73
C ARG A 242 19.50 9.85 -9.25
N VAL A 243 18.26 9.47 -8.90
CA VAL A 243 17.84 9.27 -7.52
C VAL A 243 18.51 8.02 -6.97
N LEU A 244 18.50 6.95 -7.77
CA LEU A 244 19.14 5.69 -7.42
C LEU A 244 20.66 5.83 -7.29
N ASP A 245 21.31 6.65 -8.13
CA ASP A 245 22.73 6.96 -8.02
C ASP A 245 23.03 7.69 -6.70
N ALA A 246 22.23 8.69 -6.33
CA ALA A 246 22.39 9.40 -5.06
C ALA A 246 22.20 8.49 -3.83
N ILE A 247 21.37 7.45 -3.96
CA ILE A 247 21.19 6.44 -2.92
C ILE A 247 22.40 5.48 -2.88
N ALA A 248 22.88 5.05 -4.05
CA ALA A 248 23.91 4.02 -4.21
C ALA A 248 25.33 4.50 -3.91
N VAL A 249 25.69 5.75 -4.25
CA VAL A 249 27.06 6.25 -4.11
C VAL A 249 27.42 6.52 -2.64
N ALA A 250 28.42 5.79 -2.14
CA ALA A 250 29.23 6.10 -0.96
C ALA A 250 30.70 5.86 -1.30
#